data_AF-A0A1I5U418-F1
#
_entry.id   AF-A0A1I5U418-F1
#
_cell.length_a   1.000
_cell.length_b   1.000
_cell.length_c   1.000
_cell.angle_alpha   90.00
_cell.angle_beta   90.00
_cell.angle_gamma   90.00
#
_symmetry.space_group_name_H-M   'P 1'
#
loop_
_entity.id
_entity.type
_entity.pdbx_description
1 polymer ?
#
loop_
_entity_poly.entity_id
_entity_poly.type
_entity_poly.pdbx_seq_one_letter_code
_entity_poly.pdbx_strand_id
1 'polypeptide(L)'
;MHNNENEEHWTDHAICRGADPDLFFPIGYSAPVLQAQEDAAKAICANCPVKADCLAWALKVGEPDGIWGGTTPEERRYLRRTADAPARRPLPVIVVRGTPRSRSTPRPPRGRRPGDEGHLLHEPAVRQVMPEALPGTFRGARALTMQGRPDLRWLT
;
A
#
# COMPACT_ATOMS: atom_id res chain seq x y z
N MET A 1 -7.59 -32.78 -33.95
CA MET A 1 -7.23 -31.73 -32.99
C MET A 1 -5.80 -32.00 -32.56
N HIS A 2 -4.82 -31.51 -33.30
CA HIS A 2 -3.42 -31.61 -32.88
C HIS A 2 -3.10 -30.26 -32.25
N ASN A 3 -2.89 -30.29 -30.95
CA ASN A 3 -2.53 -29.15 -30.11
C ASN A 3 -1.18 -28.62 -30.61
N ASN A 4 -1.05 -27.29 -30.69
CA ASN A 4 0.20 -26.64 -31.03
C ASN A 4 1.19 -26.85 -29.87
N GLU A 5 2.00 -27.90 -29.95
CA GLU A 5 3.00 -28.26 -28.93
C GLU A 5 4.26 -27.36 -28.96
N ASN A 6 4.26 -26.27 -29.75
CA ASN A 6 5.41 -25.36 -29.92
C ASN A 6 5.05 -23.86 -29.84
N GLU A 7 3.95 -23.49 -29.18
CA GLU A 7 3.74 -22.08 -28.81
C GLU A 7 4.56 -21.81 -27.53
N GLU A 8 5.84 -21.46 -27.69
CA GLU A 8 6.67 -20.95 -26.59
C GLU A 8 5.96 -19.75 -25.97
N HIS A 9 5.27 -19.98 -24.85
CA HIS A 9 4.47 -18.96 -24.22
C HIS A 9 5.42 -18.11 -23.38
N TRP A 10 5.25 -16.79 -23.35
CA TRP A 10 6.12 -15.90 -22.58
C TRP A 10 6.21 -16.30 -21.10
N THR A 11 5.20 -17.01 -20.57
CA THR A 11 5.23 -17.57 -19.21
C THR A 11 6.35 -18.59 -18.99
N ASP A 12 6.83 -19.25 -20.05
CA ASP A 12 7.91 -20.23 -19.99
C ASP A 12 9.27 -19.58 -19.70
N HIS A 13 9.40 -18.27 -19.93
CA HIS A 13 10.60 -17.52 -19.57
C HIS A 13 10.43 -16.74 -18.26
N ALA A 14 9.34 -16.96 -17.53
CA ALA A 14 9.09 -16.25 -16.27
C ALA A 14 9.91 -16.83 -15.11
N ILE A 15 10.75 -15.99 -14.50
CA ILE A 15 11.57 -16.34 -13.33
C ILE A 15 10.72 -16.66 -12.10
N CYS A 16 9.55 -16.01 -11.97
CA CYS A 16 8.66 -16.19 -10.82
C CYS A 16 8.14 -17.62 -10.66
N ARG A 17 8.19 -18.47 -11.70
CA ARG A 17 7.81 -19.89 -11.60
C ARG A 17 8.68 -20.71 -10.65
N GLY A 18 9.91 -20.26 -10.40
CA GLY A 18 10.83 -20.89 -9.44
C GLY A 18 10.72 -20.32 -8.02
N ALA A 19 9.86 -19.31 -7.81
CA ALA A 19 9.65 -18.68 -6.52
C ALA A 19 8.32 -19.14 -5.89
N ASP A 20 8.15 -18.85 -4.61
CA ASP A 20 6.93 -19.18 -3.86
C ASP A 20 5.73 -18.38 -4.42
N PRO A 21 4.64 -19.04 -4.87
CA PRO A 21 3.44 -18.36 -5.33
C PRO A 21 2.81 -17.46 -4.26
N ASP A 22 2.94 -17.80 -2.97
CA ASP A 22 2.34 -17.03 -1.86
C ASP A 22 2.96 -15.63 -1.74
N LEU A 23 4.18 -15.44 -2.25
CA LEU A 23 4.83 -14.13 -2.28
C LEU A 23 4.15 -13.16 -3.23
N PHE A 24 3.55 -13.67 -4.32
CA PHE A 24 2.88 -12.85 -5.33
C PHE A 24 1.42 -12.55 -4.96
N PHE A 25 0.87 -13.24 -3.96
CA PHE A 25 -0.46 -13.04 -3.40
C PHE A 25 -0.35 -12.75 -1.91
N PRO A 26 0.12 -11.55 -1.53
CA PRO A 26 0.40 -11.25 -0.13
C PRO A 26 -0.89 -11.25 0.70
N ILE A 27 -0.97 -12.17 1.67
CA ILE A 27 -2.06 -12.28 2.64
C ILE A 27 -1.50 -11.85 4.00
N GLY A 28 -1.74 -10.60 4.38
CA GLY A 28 -1.23 -10.02 5.63
C GLY A 28 -2.30 -9.26 6.40
N TYR A 29 -2.35 -9.45 7.73
CA TYR A 29 -3.24 -8.69 8.61
C TYR A 29 -2.70 -7.29 8.95
N SER A 30 -1.40 -7.05 8.74
CA SER A 30 -0.75 -5.78 9.06
C SER A 30 -0.04 -5.21 7.83
N ALA A 31 -0.15 -3.88 7.66
CA ALA A 31 0.48 -3.13 6.58
C ALA A 31 1.98 -3.39 6.39
N PRO A 32 2.83 -3.48 7.45
CA PRO A 32 4.28 -3.69 7.25
C PRO A 32 4.60 -5.09 6.71
N VAL A 33 3.80 -6.11 7.07
CA VAL A 33 4.00 -7.48 6.55
C VAL A 33 3.63 -7.54 5.08
N LEU A 34 2.51 -6.90 4.71
CA LEU A 34 2.07 -6.80 3.31
C LEU A 34 3.15 -6.12 2.45
N GLN A 35 3.66 -4.96 2.89
CA GLN A 35 4.68 -4.21 2.17
C GLN A 35 5.96 -5.03 1.96
N ALA A 36 6.41 -5.76 2.98
CA ALA A 36 7.61 -6.59 2.86
C ALA A 36 7.45 -7.72 1.82
N GLN A 37 6.27 -8.34 1.76
CA GLN A 37 5.95 -9.35 0.73
C GLN A 37 5.88 -8.71 -0.67
N GLU A 38 5.25 -7.55 -0.79
CA GLU A 38 5.18 -6.81 -2.05
C GLU A 38 6.56 -6.43 -2.59
N ASP A 39 7.43 -5.91 -1.73
CA ASP A 39 8.77 -5.49 -2.09
C ASP A 39 9.63 -6.70 -2.53
N ALA A 40 9.49 -7.83 -1.83
CA ALA A 40 10.18 -9.06 -2.19
C ALA A 40 9.72 -9.62 -3.54
N ALA A 41 8.41 -9.65 -3.81
CA ALA A 41 7.89 -10.05 -5.12
C ALA A 41 8.32 -9.08 -6.24
N LYS A 42 8.29 -7.77 -5.98
CA LYS A 42 8.78 -6.74 -6.92
C LYS A 42 10.25 -6.93 -7.26
N ALA A 43 11.09 -7.30 -6.29
CA ALA A 43 12.50 -7.59 -6.51
C ALA A 43 12.71 -8.79 -7.47
N ILE A 44 11.88 -9.83 -7.35
CA ILE A 44 11.92 -10.96 -8.29
C ILE A 44 11.47 -10.52 -9.68
N CYS A 45 10.37 -9.78 -9.77
CA CYS A 45 9.87 -9.26 -11.04
C CYS A 45 10.86 -8.34 -11.75
N ALA A 46 11.71 -7.61 -11.02
CA ALA A 46 12.71 -6.71 -11.59
C ALA A 46 13.76 -7.44 -12.44
N ASN A 47 14.06 -8.71 -12.11
CA ASN A 47 15.03 -9.53 -12.83
C ASN A 47 14.38 -10.37 -13.95
N CYS A 48 13.05 -10.34 -14.09
CA CYS A 48 12.32 -11.20 -15.02
C CYS A 48 12.35 -10.64 -16.46
N PRO A 49 12.78 -11.42 -17.47
CA PRO A 49 12.87 -10.94 -18.86
C PRO A 49 11.49 -10.65 -19.47
N VAL A 50 10.46 -11.36 -19.03
CA VAL A 50 9.08 -11.24 -19.55
C VAL A 50 8.21 -10.28 -18.73
N LYS A 51 8.84 -9.37 -17.97
CA LYS A 51 8.14 -8.39 -17.14
C LYS A 51 7.14 -7.55 -17.95
N ALA A 52 7.53 -7.13 -19.16
CA ALA A 52 6.71 -6.30 -20.04
C ALA A 52 5.46 -7.06 -20.54
N ASP A 53 5.64 -8.28 -21.03
CA ASP A 53 4.54 -9.11 -21.53
C ASP A 53 3.58 -9.51 -20.40
N CYS A 54 4.13 -9.84 -19.23
CA CYS A 54 3.37 -10.12 -18.02
C CYS A 54 2.48 -8.93 -17.61
N LEU A 55 3.04 -7.71 -17.62
CA LEU A 55 2.28 -6.50 -17.32
C LEU A 55 1.20 -6.23 -18.36
N ALA A 56 1.53 -6.37 -19.65
CA ALA A 56 0.58 -6.15 -20.74
C ALA A 56 -0.60 -7.11 -20.65
N TRP A 57 -0.33 -8.39 -20.37
CA TRP A 57 -1.37 -9.40 -20.15
C TRP A 57 -2.23 -9.05 -18.93
N ALA A 58 -1.64 -8.69 -17.80
CA ALA A 58 -2.38 -8.36 -16.58
C ALA A 58 -3.24 -7.11 -16.73
N LEU A 59 -2.79 -6.12 -17.49
CA LEU A 59 -3.59 -4.93 -17.83
C LEU A 59 -4.74 -5.27 -18.77
N LYS A 60 -4.51 -6.14 -19.77
CA LYS A 60 -5.53 -6.59 -20.73
C LYS A 60 -6.63 -7.44 -20.08
N VAL A 61 -6.24 -8.41 -19.26
CA VAL A 61 -7.18 -9.29 -18.54
C VAL A 61 -7.86 -8.54 -17.40
N GLY A 62 -7.16 -7.57 -16.80
CA GLY A 62 -7.69 -6.79 -15.70
C GLY A 62 -7.62 -7.52 -14.36
N GLU A 63 -6.62 -8.39 -14.18
CA GLU A 63 -6.48 -9.21 -12.97
C GLU A 63 -6.51 -8.32 -11.70
N PRO A 64 -7.48 -8.54 -10.78
CA PRO A 64 -7.68 -7.66 -9.63
C PRO A 64 -6.60 -7.79 -8.58
N ASP A 65 -6.03 -8.98 -8.38
CA ASP A 65 -5.20 -9.30 -7.23
C ASP A 65 -3.77 -9.71 -7.62
N GLY A 66 -2.91 -9.76 -6.61
CA GLY A 66 -1.52 -10.19 -6.75
C GLY A 66 -0.61 -9.26 -7.54
N ILE A 67 0.65 -9.66 -7.65
CA ILE A 67 1.73 -8.85 -8.24
C ILE A 67 2.05 -9.38 -9.63
N TRP A 68 1.87 -8.51 -10.63
CA TRP A 68 2.05 -8.86 -12.04
C TRP A 68 2.98 -7.85 -12.71
N GLY A 69 3.99 -8.31 -13.43
CA GLY A 69 4.96 -7.44 -14.10
C GLY A 69 5.66 -6.45 -13.16
N GLY A 70 5.79 -6.78 -11.87
CA GLY A 70 6.34 -5.89 -10.84
C GLY A 70 5.42 -4.75 -10.42
N THR A 71 4.10 -4.90 -10.60
CA THR A 71 3.08 -3.92 -10.19
C THR A 71 2.07 -4.52 -9.23
N THR A 72 1.66 -3.76 -8.22
CA THR A 72 0.61 -4.14 -7.27
C THR A 72 -0.80 -3.94 -7.86
N PRO A 73 -1.85 -4.53 -7.26
CA PRO A 73 -3.24 -4.26 -7.62
C PRO A 73 -3.61 -2.77 -7.69
N GLU A 74 -3.13 -1.97 -6.74
CA GLU A 74 -3.34 -0.53 -6.65
C GLU A 74 -2.64 0.21 -7.79
N GLU A 75 -1.39 -0.14 -8.06
CA GLU A 75 -0.59 0.42 -9.15
C GLU A 75 -1.24 0.10 -10.51
N ARG A 76 -1.70 -1.14 -10.73
CA ARG A 76 -2.44 -1.49 -11.96
C ARG A 76 -3.76 -0.73 -12.09
N ARG A 77 -4.49 -0.54 -10.98
CA ARG A 77 -5.71 0.30 -10.96
C ARG A 77 -5.41 1.75 -11.30
N TYR A 78 -4.24 2.26 -10.92
CA TYR A 78 -3.80 3.60 -11.32
C TYR A 78 -3.46 3.63 -12.82
N LEU A 79 -2.66 2.67 -13.30
CA LEU A 79 -2.24 2.57 -14.71
C LEU A 79 -3.42 2.51 -15.68
N ARG A 80 -4.44 1.69 -15.38
CA ARG A 80 -5.68 1.63 -16.19
C ARG A 80 -6.38 2.97 -16.26
N ARG A 81 -6.58 3.63 -15.10
CA ARG A 81 -7.21 4.96 -15.04
C ARG A 81 -6.43 6.02 -15.83
N THR A 82 -5.11 5.96 -15.83
CA THR A 82 -4.27 6.89 -16.61
C THR A 82 -4.23 6.57 -18.10
N ALA A 83 -4.33 5.28 -18.48
CA ALA A 83 -4.38 4.86 -19.87
C ALA A 83 -5.72 5.23 -20.52
N ASP A 84 -6.82 5.09 -19.77
CA ASP A 84 -8.17 5.44 -20.22
C ASP A 84 -8.47 6.95 -20.09
N ALA A 85 -7.64 7.71 -19.36
CA ALA A 85 -7.83 9.14 -19.25
C ALA A 85 -7.64 9.75 -20.65
N PRO A 86 -8.63 10.50 -21.18
CA PRO A 86 -8.45 11.19 -22.45
C PRO A 86 -7.21 12.07 -22.32
N ALA A 87 -6.30 11.98 -23.30
CA ALA A 87 -5.06 12.75 -23.33
C ALA A 87 -5.35 14.16 -22.84
N ARG A 88 -4.85 14.51 -21.65
CA ARG A 88 -5.17 15.78 -21.02
C ARG A 88 -4.65 16.87 -21.94
N ARG A 89 -5.54 17.41 -22.77
CA ARG A 89 -5.23 18.58 -23.59
C ARG A 89 -4.85 19.68 -22.61
N PRO A 90 -3.64 20.25 -22.69
CA PRO A 90 -3.19 21.22 -21.69
C PRO A 90 -4.23 22.33 -21.61
N LEU A 91 -4.73 22.58 -20.39
CA LEU A 91 -5.67 23.66 -20.16
C LEU A 91 -4.99 24.98 -20.57
N PRO A 92 -5.70 25.92 -21.22
CA PRO A 92 -5.12 27.20 -21.56
C PRO A 92 -4.72 27.93 -20.26
N VAL A 93 -3.46 28.36 -20.18
CA VAL A 93 -2.98 29.23 -19.11
C VAL A 93 -3.55 30.62 -19.35
N ILE A 94 -4.64 30.97 -18.66
CA ILE A 94 -5.23 32.29 -18.73
C ILE A 94 -4.43 33.22 -17.81
N VAL A 95 -3.62 34.10 -18.40
CA VAL A 95 -2.94 35.18 -17.67
C VAL A 95 -3.97 36.28 -17.38
N VAL A 96 -4.53 36.28 -16.17
CA VAL A 96 -5.38 37.38 -15.70
C VAL A 96 -4.48 38.58 -15.38
N ARG A 97 -4.43 39.56 -16.28
CA ARG A 97 -3.88 40.88 -15.96
C ARG A 97 -4.77 41.51 -14.90
N GLY A 98 -4.26 41.63 -13.68
CA GLY A 98 -4.99 42.22 -12.57
C GLY A 98 -5.40 43.65 -12.93
N THR A 99 -6.70 43.93 -12.89
CA THR A 99 -7.18 45.32 -12.87
C THR A 99 -6.81 45.93 -11.51
N PRO A 100 -6.45 47.22 -11.44
CA PRO A 100 -6.26 47.87 -10.16
C PRO A 100 -7.55 47.74 -9.36
N ARG A 101 -7.50 47.04 -8.20
CA ARG A 101 -8.62 46.92 -7.28
C ARG A 101 -9.12 48.33 -6.96
N SER A 102 -10.30 48.67 -7.46
CA SER A 102 -11.10 49.75 -6.85
C SER A 102 -11.17 49.46 -5.35
N ARG A 103 -10.82 50.44 -4.53
CA ARG A 103 -10.86 50.35 -3.07
C ARG A 103 -12.32 50.12 -2.65
N SER A 104 -12.71 48.85 -2.56
CA SER A 104 -13.97 48.44 -1.95
C SER A 104 -13.90 48.84 -0.47
N THR A 105 -14.77 49.76 -0.07
CA THR A 105 -14.95 50.19 1.31
C THR A 105 -15.17 48.97 2.22
N PRO A 106 -14.62 48.93 3.44
CA PRO A 106 -14.85 47.84 4.38
C PRO A 106 -16.35 47.67 4.62
N ARG A 107 -16.84 46.44 4.45
CA ARG A 107 -18.22 46.09 4.80
C ARG A 107 -18.37 46.18 6.33
N PRO A 108 -19.40 46.86 6.86
CA PRO A 108 -19.58 46.98 8.30
C PRO A 108 -19.82 45.60 8.93
N PRO A 109 -19.35 45.37 10.18
CA PRO A 109 -19.61 44.13 10.89
C PRO A 109 -21.12 43.95 11.07
N ARG A 110 -21.62 42.74 10.82
CA ARG A 110 -23.02 42.40 11.11
C ARG A 110 -23.19 42.43 12.63
N GLY A 111 -24.11 43.26 13.12
CA GLY A 111 -24.44 43.33 14.54
C GLY A 111 -24.87 41.98 15.12
N ARG A 112 -24.47 41.71 16.36
CA ARG A 112 -24.92 40.57 17.16
C ARG A 112 -26.44 40.67 17.37
N ARG A 113 -27.19 39.61 17.09
CA ARG A 113 -28.60 39.52 17.50
C ARG A 113 -28.65 39.25 19.02
N PRO A 114 -29.54 39.93 19.78
CA PRO A 114 -29.79 39.55 21.18
C PRO A 114 -30.55 38.23 21.21
N GLY A 115 -30.06 37.22 21.94
CA GLY A 115 -30.80 35.97 22.19
C GLY A 115 -30.01 34.66 22.18
N ASP A 116 -28.68 34.67 22.04
CA ASP A 116 -27.86 33.45 22.16
C ASP A 116 -27.51 33.21 23.64
N GLU A 117 -28.51 32.80 24.42
CA GLU A 117 -28.33 32.30 25.78
C GLU A 117 -27.90 30.84 25.69
N GLY A 118 -26.58 30.64 25.81
CA GLY A 118 -25.95 29.33 25.83
C GLY A 118 -26.54 28.44 26.92
N HIS A 119 -27.22 27.38 26.49
CA HIS A 119 -27.64 26.28 27.32
C HIS A 119 -26.39 25.55 27.83
N LEU A 120 -26.02 25.80 29.10
CA LEU A 120 -25.04 25.01 29.83
C LEU A 120 -25.56 23.57 29.93
N LEU A 121 -25.07 22.71 29.05
CA LEU A 121 -25.25 21.27 29.20
C LEU A 121 -24.41 20.80 30.39
N HIS A 122 -25.13 20.29 31.37
CA HIS A 122 -24.67 19.62 32.57
C HIS A 122 -23.70 18.48 32.21
N GLU A 123 -22.47 18.48 32.74
CA GLU A 123 -21.60 17.31 32.69
C GLU A 123 -22.20 16.17 33.55
N PRO A 124 -22.45 14.97 33.00
CA PRO A 124 -22.62 13.79 33.82
C PRO A 124 -21.25 13.22 34.19
N ALA A 125 -21.06 13.04 35.50
CA ALA A 125 -19.89 12.45 36.14
C ALA A 125 -19.35 11.23 35.36
N VAL A 126 -18.11 11.35 34.90
CA VAL A 126 -17.32 10.24 34.36
C VAL A 126 -17.08 9.25 35.50
N ARG A 127 -17.86 8.17 35.51
CA ARG A 127 -17.74 7.07 36.46
C ARG A 127 -16.43 6.35 36.17
N GLN A 128 -15.40 6.65 36.96
CA GLN A 128 -14.11 5.95 36.94
C GLN A 128 -14.32 4.45 37.15
N VAL A 129 -14.08 3.68 36.09
CA VAL A 129 -13.92 2.23 36.15
C VAL A 129 -12.47 1.96 36.52
N MET A 130 -12.27 1.37 37.70
CA MET A 130 -10.96 0.87 38.16
C MET A 130 -10.53 -0.31 37.27
N PRO A 131 -9.28 -0.38 36.77
CA PRO A 131 -8.76 -1.62 36.22
C PRO A 131 -8.35 -2.56 37.36
N GLU A 132 -9.04 -3.71 37.46
CA GLU A 132 -8.61 -4.84 38.28
C GLU A 132 -7.25 -5.35 37.79
N ALA A 133 -6.25 -5.24 38.66
CA ALA A 133 -4.95 -5.86 38.48
C ALA A 133 -5.10 -7.39 38.59
N LEU A 134 -4.79 -8.10 37.51
CA LEU A 134 -4.63 -9.56 37.54
C LEU A 134 -3.27 -9.92 38.17
N PRO A 135 -3.23 -10.80 39.19
CA PRO A 135 -2.01 -11.45 39.62
C PRO A 135 -1.89 -12.85 38.99
N GLY A 136 -0.71 -13.20 38.47
CA GLY A 136 -0.35 -14.58 38.10
C GLY A 136 0.52 -14.65 36.83
N THR A 137 1.85 -14.52 36.92
CA THR A 137 2.86 -15.57 37.18
C THR A 137 3.20 -16.48 35.99
N PHE A 138 4.48 -16.91 35.97
CA PHE A 138 5.16 -17.90 35.11
C PHE A 138 5.68 -17.39 33.74
N ARG A 139 6.91 -17.65 33.28
CA ARG A 139 8.04 -18.47 33.79
C ARG A 139 9.31 -18.13 32.97
N GLY A 140 10.46 -18.03 33.65
CA GLY A 140 11.76 -18.53 33.19
C GLY A 140 12.38 -17.98 31.90
N ALA A 141 13.12 -16.88 31.99
CA ALA A 141 14.19 -16.58 31.03
C ALA A 141 15.46 -17.34 31.41
N ARG A 142 15.75 -18.43 30.71
CA ARG A 142 17.10 -19.03 30.70
C ARG A 142 17.96 -18.25 29.72
N ALA A 143 18.95 -17.54 30.24
CA ALA A 143 20.02 -16.95 29.46
C ALA A 143 20.82 -18.08 28.77
N LEU A 144 20.71 -18.18 27.45
CA LEU A 144 21.62 -19.00 26.65
C LEU A 144 22.80 -18.10 26.26
N THR A 145 23.84 -18.10 27.10
CA THR A 145 25.12 -17.48 26.72
C THR A 145 25.80 -18.36 25.67
N MET A 146 25.81 -17.87 24.43
CA MET A 146 26.68 -18.34 23.37
C MET A 146 28.15 -18.13 23.74
N GLN A 147 28.83 -19.23 24.06
CA GLN A 147 30.27 -19.41 23.85
C GLN A 147 30.35 -20.77 23.14
N GLY A 148 30.69 -20.87 21.85
CA GLY A 148 31.95 -20.43 21.30
C GLY A 148 32.99 -21.52 21.54
N ARG A 149 33.08 -22.51 20.65
CA ARG A 149 34.29 -22.89 19.87
C ARG A 149 34.13 -24.25 19.16
N PRO A 150 34.83 -24.45 18.02
CA PRO A 150 34.65 -25.57 17.11
C PRO A 150 35.60 -26.73 17.46
N ASP A 151 35.12 -27.97 17.37
CA ASP A 151 36.00 -29.13 17.35
C ASP A 151 35.82 -29.96 16.08
N LEU A 152 36.91 -30.00 15.33
CA LEU A 152 37.18 -30.71 14.10
C LEU A 152 37.13 -32.22 14.35
N ARG A 153 36.14 -32.92 13.80
CA ARG A 153 36.13 -34.39 13.69
C ARG A 153 35.58 -34.83 12.34
N TRP A 154 36.37 -34.62 11.30
CA TRP A 154 36.29 -35.35 10.04
C TRP A 154 37.72 -35.63 9.61
N LEU A 155 38.21 -36.85 9.87
CA LEU A 155 39.31 -37.56 9.18
C LEU A 155 39.82 -38.69 10.08
N THR A 156 39.20 -39.88 9.92
CA THR A 156 39.84 -41.21 9.85
C THR A 156 38.74 -42.25 9.72
#